data_AF-X1I4V4-F1
#
_entry.id   AF-X1I4V4-F1
#
_cell.length_a   1.000
_cell.length_b   1.000
_cell.length_c   1.000
_cell.angle_alpha   90.00
_cell.angle_beta   90.00
_cell.angle_gamma   90.00
#
_symmetry.space_group_name_H-M   'P 1'
#
loop_
_entity.id
_entity.type
_entity.pdbx_description
1 polymer ?
#
loop_
_entity_poly.entity_id
_entity_poly.type
_entity_poly.pdbx_seq_one_letter_code
_entity_poly.pdbx_strand_id
1 'polypeptide(L)'
;MLRGIYPRLFRADIGATRGKGPLLWFSKNLIEPKTDRVHFFLIGEYLPWDDDYVILEAIGKGIAVGRLSFYKPEDVEIYRVNIGRDPRMKELQRELRRRAAAELTRVGRARYDYILIVQIALGALTLLLRGKLPPWRAEDFPYG
;
A
#
# COMPACT_ATOMS: atom_id res chain seq x y z
N MET A 1 16.63 -12.95 9.21
CA MET A 1 15.63 -13.82 9.88
C MET A 1 14.22 -13.38 9.54
N LEU A 2 13.87 -13.30 8.25
CA LEU A 2 12.50 -12.98 7.82
C LEU A 2 11.66 -14.25 7.57
N ARG A 3 12.30 -15.38 7.22
CA ARG A 3 11.65 -16.69 7.08
C ARG A 3 10.97 -17.22 8.34
N GLY A 4 11.40 -16.79 9.52
CA GLY A 4 10.79 -17.17 10.81
C GLY A 4 9.62 -16.27 11.22
N ILE A 5 9.43 -15.13 10.54
CA ILE A 5 8.44 -14.11 10.91
C ILE A 5 7.27 -14.12 9.93
N TYR A 6 7.58 -14.18 8.63
CA TYR A 6 6.57 -14.16 7.59
C TYR A 6 6.30 -15.57 7.04
N PRO A 7 5.05 -15.88 6.64
CA PRO A 7 4.81 -17.01 5.76
C PRO A 7 5.58 -16.80 4.45
N ARG A 8 5.77 -17.87 3.67
CA ARG A 8 6.41 -17.76 2.35
C ARG A 8 5.72 -16.68 1.51
N LEU A 9 6.46 -15.63 1.19
CA LEU A 9 5.99 -14.53 0.37
C LEU A 9 6.22 -14.85 -1.11
N PHE A 10 5.35 -14.32 -1.97
CA PHE A 10 5.46 -14.44 -3.41
C PHE A 10 5.58 -13.05 -4.04
N ARG A 11 6.20 -13.01 -5.22
CA ARG A 11 6.16 -11.82 -6.07
C ARG A 11 4.72 -11.37 -6.23
N ALA A 12 4.49 -10.06 -6.18
CA ALA A 12 3.17 -9.41 -6.23
C ALA A 12 2.34 -9.46 -4.94
N ASP A 13 2.83 -10.06 -3.85
CA ASP A 13 2.23 -9.78 -2.54
C ASP A 13 2.40 -8.28 -2.22
N ILE A 14 1.44 -7.71 -1.49
CA ILE A 14 1.43 -6.29 -1.14
C ILE A 14 1.78 -6.19 0.33
N GLY A 15 2.84 -5.46 0.67
CA GLY A 15 3.11 -5.06 2.03
C GLY A 15 2.54 -3.68 2.30
N ALA A 16 2.03 -3.46 3.52
CA ALA A 16 1.65 -2.14 3.97
C ALA A 16 2.20 -1.86 5.37
N THR A 17 2.72 -0.66 5.60
CA THR A 17 3.28 -0.28 6.90
C THR A 17 2.35 0.60 7.69
N ARG A 18 2.43 0.46 9.01
CA ARG A 18 1.73 1.32 9.96
C ARG A 18 2.25 2.76 9.87
N GLY A 19 1.33 3.71 9.64
CA GLY A 19 1.62 5.13 9.72
C GLY A 19 1.86 5.60 11.15
N LYS A 20 2.46 6.78 11.30
CA LYS A 20 2.69 7.41 12.62
C LYS A 20 2.31 8.90 12.54
N GLY A 21 2.00 9.48 13.69
CA GLY A 21 1.75 10.92 13.82
C GLY A 21 0.40 11.39 13.24
N PRO A 22 0.30 12.68 12.86
CA PRO A 22 -0.96 13.31 12.46
C PRO A 22 -1.65 12.66 11.26
N LEU A 23 -0.88 12.14 10.30
CA LEU A 23 -1.42 11.47 9.12
C LEU A 23 -2.20 10.19 9.49
N LEU A 24 -1.69 9.43 10.46
CA LEU A 24 -2.38 8.25 10.99
C LEU A 24 -3.71 8.64 11.64
N TRP A 25 -3.72 9.70 12.44
CA TRP A 25 -4.94 10.17 13.10
C TRP A 25 -5.98 10.61 12.07
N PHE A 26 -5.55 11.35 11.03
CA PHE A 26 -6.41 11.77 9.93
C PHE A 26 -7.03 10.57 9.20
N SER A 27 -6.19 9.60 8.81
CA SER A 27 -6.65 8.38 8.12
C SER A 27 -7.62 7.53 8.95
N LYS A 28 -7.46 7.49 10.28
CA LYS A 28 -8.34 6.72 11.18
C LYS A 28 -9.67 7.39 11.50
N ASN A 29 -9.72 8.72 11.53
CA ASN A 29 -10.87 9.45 12.05
C ASN A 29 -11.67 10.17 10.97
N LEU A 30 -11.03 10.54 9.87
CA LEU A 30 -11.61 11.46 8.88
C LEU A 30 -11.76 10.86 7.48
N ILE A 31 -11.14 9.72 7.17
CA ILE A 31 -11.24 9.05 5.87
C ILE A 31 -11.85 7.64 5.99
N GLU A 32 -12.66 7.24 5.00
CA GLU A 32 -13.02 5.85 4.73
C GLU A 32 -12.24 5.26 3.52
N PRO A 33 -11.76 4.01 3.60
CA PRO A 33 -11.83 3.14 4.78
C PRO A 33 -10.87 3.58 5.89
N LYS A 34 -11.30 3.44 7.15
CA LYS A 34 -10.44 3.71 8.30
C LYS A 34 -9.28 2.71 8.31
N THR A 35 -8.05 3.20 8.22
CA THR A 35 -6.87 2.34 8.18
C THR A 35 -5.72 2.96 8.96
N ASP A 36 -4.83 2.10 9.48
CA ASP A 36 -3.53 2.52 10.00
C ASP A 36 -2.40 2.32 8.97
N ARG A 37 -2.74 1.81 7.79
CA ARG A 37 -1.81 1.53 6.69
C ARG A 37 -1.71 2.72 5.76
N VAL A 38 -0.54 3.36 5.73
CA VAL A 38 -0.35 4.63 5.01
C VAL A 38 0.70 4.55 3.91
N HIS A 39 1.52 3.51 3.91
CA HIS A 39 2.55 3.28 2.90
C HIS A 39 2.49 1.83 2.43
N PHE A 40 2.57 1.64 1.12
CA PHE A 40 2.36 0.35 0.47
C PHE A 40 3.52 0.05 -0.48
N PHE A 41 3.86 -1.22 -0.61
CA PHE A 41 4.91 -1.70 -1.50
C PHE A 41 4.60 -3.10 -2.01
N LEU A 42 5.24 -3.46 -3.13
CA LEU A 42 5.13 -4.80 -3.71
C LEU A 42 6.32 -5.65 -3.30
N ILE A 43 6.05 -6.88 -2.87
CA ILE A 43 7.08 -7.89 -2.64
C ILE A 43 7.62 -8.38 -3.99
N GLY A 44 8.94 -8.38 -4.09
CA GLY A 44 9.71 -8.85 -5.22
C GLY A 44 10.35 -10.21 -4.98
N GLU A 45 11.59 -10.36 -5.43
CA GLU A 45 12.33 -11.61 -5.33
C GLU A 45 12.91 -11.86 -3.95
N TYR A 46 12.93 -13.13 -3.54
CA TYR A 46 13.58 -13.56 -2.31
C TYR A 46 15.09 -13.70 -2.51
N LEU A 47 15.86 -13.17 -1.57
CA LEU A 47 17.31 -13.13 -1.57
C LEU A 47 17.84 -14.10 -0.51
N PRO A 48 18.27 -15.31 -0.90
CA PRO A 48 18.60 -16.38 0.05
C PRO A 48 19.82 -16.08 0.92
N TRP A 49 20.80 -15.36 0.39
CA TRP A 49 22.04 -14.99 1.08
C TRP A 49 21.82 -14.00 2.22
N ASP A 50 20.79 -13.15 2.11
CA ASP A 50 20.48 -12.12 3.11
C ASP A 50 19.25 -12.48 3.97
N ASP A 51 18.57 -13.59 3.65
CA ASP A 51 17.27 -13.97 4.20
C ASP A 51 16.25 -12.82 4.18
N ASP A 52 16.06 -12.26 2.98
CA ASP A 52 15.30 -11.03 2.76
C ASP A 52 14.54 -11.02 1.43
N TYR A 53 13.68 -10.03 1.22
CA TYR A 53 12.96 -9.81 -0.02
C TYR A 53 13.28 -8.45 -0.61
N VAL A 54 13.44 -8.41 -1.92
CA VAL A 54 13.37 -7.16 -2.69
C VAL A 54 11.96 -6.59 -2.55
N ILE A 55 11.84 -5.27 -2.40
CA ILE A 55 10.55 -4.58 -2.48
C ILE A 55 10.59 -3.50 -3.56
N LEU A 56 9.45 -3.26 -4.18
CA LEU A 56 9.21 -2.12 -5.05
C LEU A 56 8.25 -1.17 -4.36
N GLU A 57 8.70 0.05 -4.11
CA GLU A 57 7.94 1.03 -3.35
C GLU A 57 8.03 2.41 -4.00
N ALA A 58 7.07 3.27 -3.68
CA ALA A 58 7.14 4.67 -4.05
C ALA A 58 7.40 5.47 -2.77
N ILE A 59 8.50 6.20 -2.73
CA ILE A 59 8.91 7.05 -1.60
C ILE A 59 8.92 8.50 -2.04
N GLY A 60 9.17 9.44 -1.11
CA GLY A 60 9.20 10.88 -1.40
C GLY A 60 10.21 11.33 -2.49
N LYS A 61 11.07 10.43 -2.99
CA LYS A 61 12.02 10.65 -4.10
C LYS A 61 11.63 9.96 -5.40
N GLY A 62 10.48 9.28 -5.47
CA GLY A 62 10.02 8.50 -6.62
C GLY A 62 9.97 7.00 -6.35
N ILE A 63 9.98 6.20 -7.43
CA ILE A 63 9.98 4.73 -7.34
C ILE A 63 11.37 4.27 -6.88
N ALA A 64 11.41 3.45 -5.84
CA ALA A 64 12.61 2.86 -5.26
C ALA A 64 12.52 1.34 -5.23
N VAL A 65 13.68 0.71 -5.36
CA VAL A 65 13.88 -0.73 -5.10
C VAL A 65 14.58 -0.85 -3.76
N GLY A 66 13.93 -1.49 -2.80
CA GLY A 66 14.37 -1.59 -1.41
C GLY A 66 14.50 -3.02 -0.91
N ARG A 67 14.72 -3.13 0.40
CA ARG A 67 14.74 -4.39 1.15
C ARG A 67 13.58 -4.43 2.15
N LEU A 68 12.90 -5.57 2.28
CA LEU A 68 11.81 -5.72 3.25
C LEU A 68 12.32 -5.49 4.69
N SER A 69 13.56 -5.89 4.96
CA SER A 69 14.24 -5.68 6.25
C SER A 69 14.42 -4.20 6.66
N PHE A 70 14.21 -3.22 5.77
CA PHE A 70 14.18 -1.80 6.15
C PHE A 70 12.99 -1.47 7.05
N TYR A 71 11.94 -2.30 7.04
CA TYR A 71 10.78 -2.15 7.89
C TYR A 71 10.83 -3.10 9.07
N LYS A 72 10.37 -2.60 10.23
CA LYS A 72 10.17 -3.43 11.42
C LYS A 72 9.04 -4.44 11.15
N PRO A 73 9.26 -5.74 11.35
CA PRO A 73 8.26 -6.74 11.00
C PRO A 73 6.89 -6.54 11.65
N GLU A 74 6.86 -6.04 12.88
CA GLU A 74 5.63 -5.73 13.63
C GLU A 74 4.81 -4.57 13.04
N ASP A 75 5.43 -3.72 12.22
CA ASP A 75 4.79 -2.59 11.56
C ASP A 75 4.26 -2.95 10.16
N VAL A 76 4.57 -4.15 9.63
CA VAL A 76 4.22 -4.59 8.28
C VAL A 76 3.07 -5.59 8.29
N GLU A 77 2.08 -5.34 7.45
CA GLU A 77 1.01 -6.28 7.15
C GLU A 77 1.10 -6.72 5.69
N ILE A 78 0.95 -8.04 5.46
CA ILE A 78 1.05 -8.63 4.13
C ILE A 78 -0.34 -8.99 3.63
N TYR A 79 -0.67 -8.47 2.46
CA TYR A 79 -1.88 -8.75 1.72
C TYR A 79 -1.55 -9.59 0.49
N ARG A 80 -2.40 -10.58 0.23
CA ARG A 80 -2.33 -11.43 -0.95
C ARG A 80 -3.71 -11.54 -1.56
N VAL A 81 -3.80 -11.32 -2.86
CA VAL A 81 -5.05 -11.51 -3.60
C VAL A 81 -5.50 -12.96 -3.42
N ASN A 82 -6.63 -13.12 -2.71
CA ASN A 82 -7.28 -14.40 -2.50
C ASN A 82 -8.25 -14.65 -3.67
N ILE A 83 -7.98 -15.68 -4.46
CA ILE A 83 -8.72 -16.01 -5.67
C ILE A 83 -9.44 -17.36 -5.47
N GLY A 84 -9.85 -17.65 -4.23
CA GLY A 84 -10.48 -18.91 -3.83
C GLY A 84 -9.50 -20.07 -3.65
N ARG A 85 -10.02 -21.25 -3.30
CA ARG A 85 -9.23 -22.47 -3.05
C ARG A 85 -9.43 -23.56 -4.11
N ASP A 86 -10.08 -23.27 -5.24
CA ASP A 86 -10.30 -24.28 -6.28
C ASP A 86 -8.94 -24.77 -6.84
N PRO A 87 -8.57 -26.04 -6.64
CA PRO A 87 -7.28 -26.58 -7.08
C PRO A 87 -7.08 -26.48 -8.59
N ARG A 88 -8.16 -26.48 -9.37
CA ARG A 88 -8.14 -26.35 -10.85
C ARG A 88 -7.73 -24.97 -11.31
N MET A 89 -7.80 -23.98 -10.43
CA MET A 89 -7.47 -22.59 -10.73
C MET A 89 -6.03 -22.22 -10.39
N LYS A 90 -5.23 -23.13 -9.80
CA LYS A 90 -3.90 -22.81 -9.22
C LYS A 90 -2.96 -22.08 -10.19
N GLU A 91 -2.96 -22.47 -11.46
CA GLU A 91 -2.16 -21.81 -12.50
C GLU A 91 -2.72 -20.43 -12.87
N LEU A 92 -4.03 -20.34 -13.08
CA LEU A 92 -4.74 -19.09 -13.32
C LEU A 92 -4.60 -18.11 -12.14
N GLN A 93 -4.56 -18.59 -10.90
CA GLN A 93 -4.31 -17.76 -9.71
C GLN A 93 -2.92 -17.13 -9.74
N ARG A 94 -1.90 -17.90 -10.14
CA ARG A 94 -0.53 -17.39 -10.29
C ARG A 94 -0.48 -16.29 -11.35
N GLU A 95 -1.18 -16.48 -12.45
CA GLU A 95 -1.26 -15.49 -13.52
C GLU A 95 -2.05 -14.24 -13.10
N LEU A 96 -3.23 -14.41 -12.51
CA LEU A 96 -4.06 -13.30 -12.01
C LEU A 96 -3.34 -12.47 -10.96
N ARG A 97 -2.56 -13.09 -10.06
CA ARG A 97 -1.72 -12.34 -9.10
C ARG A 97 -0.66 -11.50 -9.80
N ARG A 98 0.00 -12.05 -10.81
CA ARG A 98 0.98 -11.30 -11.62
C ARG A 98 0.32 -10.14 -12.36
N ARG A 99 -0.83 -10.39 -12.99
CA ARG A 99 -1.61 -9.36 -13.69
C ARG A 99 -2.10 -8.28 -12.74
N ALA A 100 -2.60 -8.63 -11.55
CA ALA A 100 -3.02 -7.68 -10.54
C ALA A 100 -1.88 -6.75 -10.12
N ALA A 101 -0.68 -7.28 -9.85
CA ALA A 101 0.48 -6.42 -9.60
C ALA A 101 0.86 -5.57 -10.81
N ALA A 102 0.83 -6.12 -12.02
CA ALA A 102 1.11 -5.35 -13.24
C ALA A 102 0.12 -4.19 -13.42
N GLU A 103 -1.18 -4.42 -13.22
CA GLU A 103 -2.20 -3.37 -13.28
C GLU A 103 -2.02 -2.33 -12.15
N LEU A 104 -1.65 -2.76 -10.94
CA LEU A 104 -1.30 -1.83 -9.86
C LEU A 104 -0.14 -0.89 -10.24
N THR A 105 0.83 -1.34 -11.05
CA THR A 105 1.90 -0.45 -11.53
C THR A 105 1.42 0.63 -12.51
N ARG A 106 0.26 0.45 -13.17
CA ARG A 106 -0.32 1.46 -14.07
C ARG A 106 -0.93 2.62 -13.31
N VAL A 107 -1.53 2.34 -12.14
CA VAL A 107 -2.18 3.33 -11.28
C VAL A 107 -1.26 3.86 -10.18
N GLY A 108 -0.21 3.11 -9.82
CA GLY A 108 0.73 3.45 -8.75
C GLY A 108 1.72 4.58 -9.07
N ARG A 109 1.57 5.25 -10.22
CA ARG A 109 2.38 6.42 -10.59
C ARG A 109 1.70 7.71 -10.14
N ALA A 110 1.47 7.86 -8.83
CA ALA A 110 1.30 9.19 -8.27
C ALA A 110 2.70 9.80 -8.10
N ARG A 111 2.96 10.98 -8.68
CA ARG A 111 4.09 11.77 -8.21
C ARG A 111 3.83 12.00 -6.72
N TYR A 112 4.77 11.64 -5.85
CA TYR A 112 4.77 12.12 -4.47
C TYR A 112 4.91 13.63 -4.56
N ASP A 113 3.77 14.29 -4.70
CA ASP A 113 3.70 15.71 -4.84
C ASP A 113 3.49 16.24 -3.44
N TYR A 114 4.43 17.03 -2.93
CA TYR A 114 4.21 17.73 -1.66
C TYR A 114 2.97 18.64 -1.76
N ILE A 115 2.58 19.04 -2.98
CA ILE A 115 1.31 19.72 -3.27
C ILE A 115 0.11 18.82 -2.94
N LEU A 116 0.21 17.48 -3.03
CA LEU A 116 -0.87 16.57 -2.68
C LEU A 116 -1.33 16.75 -1.23
N ILE A 117 -0.39 16.98 -0.31
CA ILE A 117 -0.72 17.24 1.10
C ILE A 117 -1.56 18.53 1.21
N VAL A 118 -1.15 19.57 0.48
CA VAL A 118 -1.87 20.85 0.43
C VAL A 118 -3.25 20.68 -0.23
N GLN A 119 -3.35 19.91 -1.32
CA GLN A 119 -4.61 19.59 -2.00
C GLN A 119 -5.57 18.81 -1.12
N ILE A 120 -5.08 17.84 -0.35
CA ILE A 120 -5.90 17.09 0.62
C ILE A 120 -6.41 18.05 1.71
N ALA A 121 -5.56 18.94 2.24
CA ALA A 121 -5.96 19.92 3.25
C ALA A 121 -7.01 20.91 2.72
N LEU A 122 -6.81 21.46 1.52
CA LEU A 122 -7.77 22.34 0.86
C LEU A 122 -9.06 21.61 0.48
N GLY A 123 -8.96 20.36 0.06
CA GLY A 123 -10.09 19.48 -0.22
C GLY A 123 -10.95 19.25 1.02
N ALA A 124 -10.33 18.90 2.15
CA ALA A 124 -11.00 18.76 3.43
C ALA A 124 -11.71 20.05 3.85
N LEU A 125 -11.05 21.21 3.73
CA LEU A 125 -11.65 22.51 4.04
C LEU A 125 -12.85 22.80 3.13
N THR A 126 -12.74 22.49 1.84
CA THR A 126 -13.82 22.68 0.87
C THR A 126 -15.01 21.78 1.17
N LEU A 127 -14.77 20.52 1.59
CA LEU A 127 -15.83 19.60 2.01
C LEU A 127 -16.57 20.14 3.24
N LEU A 128 -15.84 20.66 4.24
CA LEU A 128 -16.44 21.30 5.42
C LEU A 128 -17.28 22.53 5.05
N LEU A 129 -16.75 23.42 4.19
CA LEU A 129 -17.48 24.61 3.73
C LEU A 129 -18.74 24.26 2.92
N ARG A 130 -18.77 23.09 2.28
CA ARG A 130 -19.94 22.55 1.57
C ARG A 130 -20.90 21.76 2.49
N GLY A 131 -20.65 21.73 3.80
CA GLY A 131 -21.48 21.02 4.77
C GLY A 131 -21.29 19.50 4.77
N LYS A 132 -20.30 18.97 4.02
CA LYS A 132 -19.95 17.54 4.06
C LYS A 132 -19.05 17.27 5.26
N LEU A 133 -19.63 16.74 6.34
CA LEU A 133 -18.88 16.32 7.52
C LEU A 133 -18.20 14.96 7.29
N PRO A 134 -17.07 14.69 7.96
CA PRO A 134 -16.40 13.39 7.91
C PRO A 134 -17.26 12.25 8.50
N PRO A 135 -16.98 10.98 8.15
CA PRO A 135 -15.80 10.53 7.40
C PRO A 135 -15.98 10.69 5.88
N TRP A 136 -14.91 11.10 5.20
CA TRP A 136 -14.88 11.33 3.76
C TRP A 136 -14.30 10.14 3.02
N ARG A 137 -14.78 9.85 1.82
CA ARG A 137 -14.18 8.83 0.97
C ARG A 137 -13.10 9.42 0.10
N ALA A 138 -12.24 8.55 -0.45
CA ALA A 138 -11.22 9.03 -1.36
C ALA A 138 -11.80 9.79 -2.58
N GLU A 139 -12.94 9.32 -3.09
CA GLU A 139 -13.70 9.93 -4.18
C GLU A 139 -14.28 11.33 -3.86
N ASP A 140 -14.36 11.73 -2.59
CA ASP A 140 -14.88 13.06 -2.21
C ASP A 140 -13.85 14.18 -2.39
N PHE A 141 -12.56 13.84 -2.45
CA PHE A 141 -11.50 14.83 -2.53
C PHE A 141 -11.16 15.17 -3.99
N PRO A 142 -10.78 16.43 -4.27
CA PRO A 142 -10.46 16.88 -5.62
C PRO A 142 -9.01 16.53 -5.99
N TYR A 143 -8.64 15.24 -5.97
CA TYR A 143 -7.37 14.79 -6.54
C TYR A 143 -7.59 14.08 -7.89
N GLY A 144 -6.98 14.65 -8.92
CA GLY A 144 -6.95 14.21 -10.32
C GLY A 144 -5.92 15.02 -11.09
#